data_AF-A0A3Q7RW66-F1
#
_entry.id   AF-A0A3Q7RW66-F1
#
_cell.length_a   1.000
_cell.length_b   1.000
_cell.length_c   1.000
_cell.angle_alpha   90.00
_cell.angle_beta   90.00
_cell.angle_gamma   90.00
#
_symmetry.space_group_name_H-M   'P 1'
#
loop_
_entity.id
_entity.type
_entity.pdbx_description
1 polymer ?
#
loop_
_entity_poly.entity_id
_entity_poly.type
_entity_poly.pdbx_seq_one_letter_code
_entity_poly.pdbx_strand_id
1 'polypeptide(L)'
;MSAAPLVGYSSSGSEDEDEAEAGAQARPGTGGCWRTQSPLPSQRLPVPDSVLHMFLDTEEEPEDDREKHGGRVRTFPHERGNWATHVYVPYETGEEFLDLLDMLLPHAQTYVPRLVQMEAFHLSLSQSVVLRHHWILPFVQALKDRMATFPRFFFTANRVKIYTNQEKTRTFVGLEVTSGHAQFLDLVSEVDRVMEEFDLTTFYQDPSFHVSLAWCVGDARLPLEGRCLRELQNIVDEFEDPEMVLRAHAEQVRCKSGNKFFSMPLQ
;
A
#
# COMPACT_ATOMS: atom_id res chain seq x y z
N MET A 1 -24.80 33.20 -33.26
CA MET A 1 -23.37 33.58 -33.35
C MET A 1 -22.56 32.33 -33.67
N SER A 2 -21.37 32.49 -34.25
CA SER A 2 -20.77 31.50 -35.16
C SER A 2 -20.45 30.13 -34.57
N ALA A 3 -20.59 29.12 -35.44
CA ALA A 3 -19.96 27.81 -35.32
C ALA A 3 -18.69 27.74 -36.19
N ALA A 4 -18.01 26.57 -36.15
CA ALA A 4 -16.94 26.10 -37.03
C ALA A 4 -15.50 26.59 -36.75
N PRO A 5 -14.44 25.84 -37.15
CA PRO A 5 -14.37 24.36 -37.31
C PRO A 5 -13.06 23.69 -36.84
N LEU A 6 -13.07 22.36 -36.99
CA LEU A 6 -11.94 21.42 -37.13
C LEU A 6 -10.62 21.99 -37.72
N VAL A 7 -9.50 21.49 -37.22
CA VAL A 7 -8.29 21.20 -38.03
C VAL A 7 -7.74 19.84 -37.60
N GLY A 8 -7.33 19.01 -38.56
CA GLY A 8 -6.56 17.79 -38.32
C GLY A 8 -5.81 17.33 -39.57
N TYR A 9 -4.49 17.18 -39.45
CA TYR A 9 -3.54 16.39 -40.25
C TYR A 9 -2.19 16.52 -39.50
N SER A 10 -1.44 15.47 -39.15
CA SER A 10 -0.80 14.38 -39.93
C SER A 10 0.50 14.78 -40.63
N SER A 11 1.44 13.82 -40.62
CA SER A 11 2.81 13.84 -41.21
C SER A 11 3.87 14.63 -40.40
N SER A 12 5.16 14.27 -40.43
CA SER A 12 5.87 13.23 -41.19
C SER A 12 7.01 12.60 -40.37
N GLY A 13 7.40 11.37 -40.70
CA GLY A 13 8.72 10.84 -40.34
C GLY A 13 9.78 11.25 -41.38
N SER A 14 11.04 11.15 -40.96
CA SER A 14 12.24 11.09 -41.83
C SER A 14 13.38 10.47 -41.02
N GLU A 15 13.82 9.30 -41.44
CA GLU A 15 15.13 8.74 -41.10
C GLU A 15 16.18 9.43 -41.99
N ASP A 16 17.43 9.53 -41.55
CA ASP A 16 18.61 9.50 -42.43
C ASP A 16 19.85 9.17 -41.57
N GLU A 17 20.69 8.28 -42.12
CA GLU A 17 21.98 7.85 -41.56
C GLU A 17 23.12 8.67 -42.18
N ASP A 18 24.30 8.70 -41.56
CA ASP A 18 25.56 8.95 -42.28
C ASP A 18 26.78 8.42 -41.49
N GLU A 19 27.61 7.61 -42.13
CA GLU A 19 28.89 7.08 -41.63
C GLU A 19 30.10 7.60 -42.44
N ALA A 20 31.30 7.35 -41.91
CA ALA A 20 32.59 7.18 -42.62
C ALA A 20 33.57 8.37 -42.82
N GLU A 21 34.58 8.39 -41.92
CA GLU A 21 36.04 8.31 -42.19
C GLU A 21 36.93 9.41 -42.85
N ALA A 22 38.22 9.30 -42.49
CA ALA A 22 39.45 9.62 -43.25
C ALA A 22 40.16 11.00 -43.13
N GLY A 23 40.90 11.19 -42.03
CA GLY A 23 42.38 11.27 -41.98
C GLY A 23 43.22 12.36 -42.72
N ALA A 24 44.10 13.06 -41.99
CA ALA A 24 45.35 13.66 -42.51
C ALA A 24 46.39 14.06 -41.43
N GLN A 25 47.67 14.22 -41.84
CA GLN A 25 48.84 14.46 -40.99
C GLN A 25 49.92 15.33 -41.68
N ALA A 26 50.88 16.02 -41.02
CA ALA A 26 50.95 16.51 -39.62
C ALA A 26 52.21 17.41 -39.43
N ARG A 27 52.28 18.16 -38.31
CA ARG A 27 53.46 18.88 -37.75
C ARG A 27 53.94 20.14 -38.53
N PRO A 28 54.99 20.89 -38.08
CA PRO A 28 54.82 21.92 -37.04
C PRO A 28 55.48 23.29 -37.39
N GLY A 29 55.10 24.37 -36.69
CA GLY A 29 55.71 25.70 -36.86
C GLY A 29 55.83 26.49 -35.56
N THR A 30 57.06 26.72 -35.09
CA THR A 30 57.37 27.51 -33.88
C THR A 30 57.63 28.98 -34.19
N GLY A 31 57.10 29.88 -33.35
CA GLY A 31 57.64 31.23 -33.16
C GLY A 31 56.67 32.38 -33.39
N GLY A 32 56.13 32.96 -32.30
CA GLY A 32 55.25 34.14 -32.39
C GLY A 32 54.62 34.54 -31.05
N CYS A 33 55.41 35.11 -30.12
CA CYS A 33 54.90 35.56 -28.82
C CYS A 33 54.03 36.82 -28.95
N TRP A 34 52.72 36.69 -28.82
CA TRP A 34 51.80 37.84 -28.67
C TRP A 34 50.75 37.58 -27.58
N ARG A 35 51.01 38.16 -26.41
CA ARG A 35 50.05 38.66 -25.40
C ARG A 35 48.94 37.71 -24.94
N THR A 36 49.08 37.24 -23.70
CA THR A 36 48.02 36.68 -22.85
C THR A 36 46.74 37.52 -22.91
N GLN A 37 45.66 36.98 -23.47
CA GLN A 37 44.31 37.52 -23.31
C GLN A 37 43.61 36.73 -22.20
N SER A 38 43.07 37.44 -21.21
CA SER A 38 42.27 36.86 -20.14
C SER A 38 41.01 36.21 -20.71
N PRO A 39 40.58 35.02 -20.23
CA PRO A 39 39.30 34.47 -20.64
C PRO A 39 38.17 35.40 -20.20
N LEU A 40 37.30 35.77 -21.14
CA LEU A 40 36.08 36.51 -20.85
C LEU A 40 35.23 35.68 -19.86
N PRO A 41 34.69 36.28 -18.78
CA PRO A 41 33.88 35.54 -17.83
C PRO A 41 32.63 35.01 -18.54
N SER A 42 32.37 33.71 -18.39
CA SER A 42 31.13 33.08 -18.84
C SER A 42 29.95 33.83 -18.21
N GLN A 43 29.23 34.61 -19.03
CA GLN A 43 27.99 35.26 -18.64
C GLN A 43 26.92 34.18 -18.46
N ARG A 44 26.87 33.59 -17.27
CA ARG A 44 25.68 32.87 -16.82
C ARG A 44 24.56 33.89 -16.78
N LEU A 45 23.54 33.68 -17.62
CA LEU A 45 22.33 34.48 -17.55
C LEU A 45 21.73 34.35 -16.14
N PRO A 46 21.26 35.44 -15.52
CA PRO A 46 20.57 35.34 -14.24
C PRO A 46 19.35 34.43 -14.40
N VAL A 47 19.13 33.55 -13.43
CA VAL A 47 17.92 32.71 -13.38
C VAL A 47 16.72 33.65 -13.32
N PRO A 48 15.75 33.56 -14.25
CA PRO A 48 14.56 34.42 -14.22
C PRO A 48 13.83 34.30 -12.89
N ASP A 49 13.28 35.39 -12.37
CA ASP A 49 12.57 35.40 -11.09
C ASP A 49 11.41 34.38 -11.07
N SER A 50 10.77 34.14 -12.22
CA SER A 50 9.73 33.12 -12.38
C SER A 50 10.21 31.69 -12.06
N VAL A 51 11.50 31.39 -12.21
CA VAL A 51 12.11 30.10 -11.86
C VAL A 51 12.54 30.07 -10.39
N LEU A 52 13.00 31.21 -9.85
CA LEU A 52 13.30 31.34 -8.41
C LEU A 52 12.04 31.17 -7.54
N HIS A 53 10.90 31.71 -8.00
CA HIS A 53 9.62 31.57 -7.31
C HIS A 53 8.85 30.28 -7.63
N MET A 54 9.32 29.46 -8.57
CA MET A 54 8.59 28.23 -9.00
C MET A 54 8.53 27.13 -7.93
N PHE A 55 9.37 27.21 -6.90
CA PHE A 55 9.51 26.20 -5.84
C PHE A 55 9.38 26.75 -4.41
N LEU A 56 9.07 28.05 -4.24
CA LEU A 56 9.01 28.66 -2.90
C LEU A 56 7.69 28.39 -2.15
N ASP A 57 6.61 28.03 -2.86
CA ASP A 57 5.26 27.91 -2.30
C ASP A 57 4.80 26.44 -2.09
N THR A 58 5.70 25.46 -1.89
CA THR A 58 5.28 24.07 -1.58
C THR A 58 6.29 23.26 -0.74
N GLU A 59 6.67 23.77 0.43
CA GLU A 59 7.20 22.96 1.55
C GLU A 59 6.26 22.95 2.76
N GLU A 60 4.95 23.07 2.53
CA GLU A 60 3.96 22.54 3.49
C GLU A 60 4.00 21.01 3.42
N GLU A 61 4.92 20.38 4.16
CA GLU A 61 4.76 18.97 4.51
C GLU A 61 3.40 18.81 5.22
N PRO A 62 2.52 17.89 4.79
CA PRO A 62 1.23 17.73 5.44
C PRO A 62 1.42 17.16 6.84
N GLU A 63 1.28 18.01 7.86
CA GLU A 63 1.37 17.63 9.27
C GLU A 63 0.46 16.41 9.56
N ASP A 64 1.04 15.37 10.17
CA ASP A 64 0.32 14.14 10.48
C ASP A 64 -0.54 14.31 11.74
N ASP A 65 -1.68 14.99 11.56
CA ASP A 65 -2.68 15.19 12.60
C ASP A 65 -3.16 13.86 13.18
N ARG A 66 -2.65 13.54 14.37
CA ARG A 66 -3.00 12.32 15.10
C ARG A 66 -4.51 12.21 15.34
N GLU A 67 -5.21 13.34 15.54
CA GLU A 67 -6.66 13.38 15.74
C GLU A 67 -7.44 12.94 14.50
N LYS A 68 -7.03 13.36 13.29
CA LYS A 68 -7.65 12.94 12.02
C LYS A 68 -7.56 11.43 11.77
N HIS A 69 -6.64 10.76 12.47
CA HIS A 69 -6.50 9.31 12.42
C HIS A 69 -6.86 8.62 13.75
N GLY A 70 -7.48 9.30 14.73
CA GLY A 70 -7.90 8.65 16.00
C GLY A 70 -6.75 8.19 16.90
N GLY A 71 -5.65 8.95 16.95
CA GLY A 71 -4.43 8.62 17.72
C GLY A 71 -3.45 7.68 17.02
N ARG A 72 -3.74 7.30 15.77
CA ARG A 72 -2.92 6.43 14.93
C ARG A 72 -1.64 7.13 14.47
N VAL A 73 -0.48 6.72 14.98
CA VAL A 73 0.84 7.09 14.42
C VAL A 73 1.11 6.29 13.14
N ARG A 74 1.60 6.94 12.07
CA ARG A 74 2.10 6.26 10.86
C ARG A 74 3.51 5.73 11.07
N THR A 75 3.81 4.55 10.53
CA THR A 75 5.18 3.98 10.54
C THR A 75 6.14 4.73 9.61
N PHE A 76 5.62 5.43 8.59
CA PHE A 76 6.41 6.25 7.66
C PHE A 76 5.75 7.62 7.43
N PRO A 77 6.52 8.72 7.32
CA PRO A 77 6.00 10.04 6.95
C PRO A 77 5.49 10.05 5.50
N HIS A 78 4.67 11.05 5.14
CA HIS A 78 4.20 11.19 3.75
C HIS A 78 5.16 12.05 2.93
N GLU A 79 6.00 11.40 2.12
CA GLU A 79 6.82 12.07 1.12
C GLU A 79 6.07 12.16 -0.23
N ARG A 80 6.18 13.30 -0.90
CA ARG A 80 5.48 13.54 -2.17
C ARG A 80 5.98 12.58 -3.27
N GLY A 81 5.11 11.63 -3.64
CA GLY A 81 5.41 10.59 -4.64
C GLY A 81 5.56 9.19 -4.05
N ASN A 82 5.64 9.05 -2.72
CA ASN A 82 5.69 7.80 -1.99
C ASN A 82 4.31 7.46 -1.39
N TRP A 83 3.77 6.29 -1.74
CA TRP A 83 2.39 5.89 -1.48
C TRP A 83 2.36 4.60 -0.67
N ALA A 84 1.81 4.67 0.55
CA ALA A 84 1.57 3.52 1.40
C ALA A 84 0.62 2.54 0.68
N THR A 85 1.12 1.33 0.42
CA THR A 85 0.49 0.32 -0.42
C THR A 85 0.32 -0.99 0.35
N HIS A 86 -0.86 -1.58 0.26
CA HIS A 86 -1.27 -2.73 1.07
C HIS A 86 -2.26 -3.62 0.29
N VAL A 87 -2.01 -4.92 0.31
CA VAL A 87 -2.79 -5.94 -0.41
C VAL A 87 -3.53 -6.82 0.60
N TYR A 88 -4.82 -7.06 0.36
CA TYR A 88 -5.68 -7.80 1.28
C TYR A 88 -6.89 -8.45 0.59
N VAL A 89 -7.46 -9.48 1.20
CA VAL A 89 -8.81 -9.98 0.87
C VAL A 89 -9.82 -9.19 1.69
N PRO A 90 -10.81 -8.49 1.09
CA PRO A 90 -11.88 -7.87 1.85
C PRO A 90 -12.77 -8.96 2.48
N TYR A 91 -13.20 -8.75 3.72
CA TYR A 91 -14.15 -9.63 4.40
C TYR A 91 -15.54 -8.99 4.30
N GLU A 92 -16.48 -9.66 3.64
CA GLU A 92 -17.85 -9.17 3.50
C GLU A 92 -18.65 -9.54 4.76
N THR A 93 -19.32 -8.56 5.36
CA THR A 93 -20.04 -8.70 6.63
C THR A 93 -21.53 -8.74 6.42
N GLY A 94 -22.18 -9.83 6.83
CA GLY A 94 -23.63 -9.88 7.02
C GLY A 94 -24.07 -9.21 8.34
N GLU A 95 -25.38 -9.05 8.53
CA GLU A 95 -25.96 -8.48 9.75
C GLU A 95 -25.57 -9.32 10.99
N GLU A 96 -25.65 -10.65 10.88
CA GLU A 96 -25.26 -11.62 11.93
C GLU A 96 -23.81 -11.44 12.43
N PHE A 97 -22.88 -11.05 11.54
CA PHE A 97 -21.49 -10.77 11.94
C PHE A 97 -21.37 -9.46 12.73
N LEU A 98 -22.21 -8.47 12.42
CA LEU A 98 -22.28 -7.22 13.18
C LEU A 98 -22.92 -7.44 14.54
N ASP A 99 -23.96 -8.28 14.65
CA ASP A 99 -24.57 -8.67 15.92
C ASP A 99 -23.57 -9.39 16.84
N LEU A 100 -22.75 -10.30 16.29
CA LEU A 100 -21.64 -10.92 17.02
C LEU A 100 -20.61 -9.87 17.49
N LEU A 101 -20.27 -8.89 16.63
CA LEU A 101 -19.33 -7.82 16.97
C LEU A 101 -19.88 -6.89 18.07
N ASP A 102 -21.17 -6.61 18.06
CA ASP A 102 -21.88 -5.82 19.07
C ASP A 102 -21.99 -6.56 20.42
N MET A 103 -21.77 -7.88 20.48
CA MET A 103 -21.55 -8.61 21.73
C MET A 103 -20.06 -8.64 22.14
N LEU A 104 -19.15 -8.88 21.20
CA LEU A 104 -17.71 -9.01 21.49
C LEU A 104 -17.07 -7.68 21.92
N LEU A 105 -17.41 -6.58 21.26
CA LEU A 105 -16.75 -5.29 21.49
C LEU A 105 -17.07 -4.71 22.89
N PRO A 106 -18.33 -4.62 23.35
CA PRO A 106 -18.63 -4.16 24.70
C PRO A 106 -18.00 -5.06 25.77
N HIS A 107 -17.97 -6.39 25.55
CA HIS A 107 -17.32 -7.31 26.48
C HIS A 107 -15.81 -7.05 26.59
N ALA A 108 -15.12 -6.90 25.45
CA ALA A 108 -13.71 -6.54 25.43
C ALA A 108 -13.45 -5.14 26.03
N GLN A 109 -14.38 -4.19 25.86
CA GLN A 109 -14.30 -2.85 26.45
C GLN A 109 -14.42 -2.87 27.99
N THR A 110 -14.99 -3.89 28.63
CA THR A 110 -14.94 -4.03 30.10
C THR A 110 -13.51 -4.19 30.63
N TYR A 111 -12.61 -4.76 29.81
CA TYR A 111 -11.18 -4.92 30.10
C TYR A 111 -10.35 -3.74 29.57
N VAL A 112 -10.67 -3.25 28.37
CA VAL A 112 -9.96 -2.15 27.70
C VAL A 112 -10.96 -1.15 27.11
N PRO A 113 -11.46 -0.18 27.88
CA PRO A 113 -12.50 0.77 27.45
C PRO A 113 -12.14 1.65 26.24
N ARG A 114 -10.86 1.69 25.87
CA ARG A 114 -10.33 2.44 24.71
C ARG A 114 -10.27 1.62 23.41
N LEU A 115 -10.89 0.43 23.37
CA LEU A 115 -11.06 -0.33 22.13
C LEU A 115 -12.05 0.35 21.20
N VAL A 116 -11.63 0.51 19.94
CA VAL A 116 -12.41 1.11 18.85
C VAL A 116 -12.67 0.03 17.80
N GLN A 117 -13.92 -0.03 17.31
CA GLN A 117 -14.33 -0.93 16.24
C GLN A 117 -13.53 -0.69 14.95
N MET A 118 -13.34 -1.72 14.13
CA MET A 118 -12.84 -1.58 12.77
C MET A 118 -13.98 -1.16 11.83
N GLU A 119 -13.75 -0.12 11.03
CA GLU A 119 -14.71 0.37 10.02
C GLU A 119 -14.80 -0.53 8.77
N ALA A 120 -13.76 -1.33 8.51
CA ALA A 120 -13.65 -2.17 7.32
C ALA A 120 -12.82 -3.44 7.60
N PHE A 121 -13.44 -4.59 7.34
CA PHE A 121 -12.91 -5.91 7.65
C PHE A 121 -12.16 -6.50 6.45
N HIS A 122 -11.01 -7.10 6.73
CA HIS A 122 -10.13 -7.67 5.70
C HIS A 122 -9.08 -8.59 6.33
N LEU A 123 -8.49 -9.45 5.49
CA LEU A 123 -7.32 -10.28 5.82
C LEU A 123 -6.12 -9.77 5.02
N SER A 124 -5.05 -9.39 5.70
CA SER A 124 -3.84 -8.89 5.05
C SER A 124 -3.11 -10.00 4.29
N LEU A 125 -2.71 -9.71 3.05
CA LEU A 125 -1.81 -10.54 2.23
C LEU A 125 -0.42 -9.92 2.11
N SER A 126 -0.27 -8.64 2.48
CA SER A 126 1.02 -7.96 2.51
C SER A 126 1.24 -7.14 3.77
N GLN A 127 2.49 -6.74 3.99
CA GLN A 127 2.81 -5.63 4.88
C GLN A 127 2.37 -4.29 4.23
N SER A 128 2.35 -3.20 5.00
CA SER A 128 2.17 -1.85 4.47
C SER A 128 3.50 -1.32 3.93
N VAL A 129 3.73 -1.46 2.62
CA VAL A 129 4.97 -1.07 1.94
C VAL A 129 4.85 0.32 1.31
N VAL A 130 5.98 0.95 0.97
CA VAL A 130 6.00 2.26 0.30
C VAL A 130 6.28 2.05 -1.19
N LEU A 131 5.34 2.44 -2.05
CA LEU A 131 5.46 2.33 -3.50
C LEU A 131 5.47 3.71 -4.15
N ARG A 132 6.32 3.90 -5.17
CA ARG A 132 6.35 5.17 -5.92
C ARG A 132 5.12 5.28 -6.82
N HIS A 133 4.56 6.50 -6.94
CA HIS A 133 3.32 6.75 -7.69
C HIS A 133 3.31 6.16 -9.12
N HIS A 134 4.43 6.27 -9.84
CA HIS A 134 4.57 5.75 -11.21
C HIS A 134 4.54 4.21 -11.29
N TRP A 135 4.89 3.50 -10.22
CA TRP A 135 4.83 2.04 -10.15
C TRP A 135 3.45 1.49 -9.77
N ILE A 136 2.52 2.31 -9.25
CA ILE A 136 1.21 1.85 -8.78
C ILE A 136 0.43 1.08 -9.87
N LEU A 137 0.39 1.62 -11.10
CA LEU A 137 -0.37 0.97 -12.18
C LEU A 137 0.29 -0.32 -12.69
N PRO A 138 1.61 -0.37 -12.97
CA PRO A 138 2.32 -1.63 -13.24
C PRO A 138 2.15 -2.69 -12.14
N PHE A 139 2.30 -2.30 -10.88
CA PHE A 139 2.16 -3.20 -9.71
C PHE A 139 0.76 -3.81 -9.63
N VAL A 140 -0.28 -2.98 -9.79
CA VAL A 140 -1.68 -3.44 -9.82
C VAL A 140 -1.95 -4.35 -11.03
N GLN A 141 -1.27 -4.14 -12.16
CA GLN A 141 -1.42 -5.02 -13.32
C GLN A 141 -0.77 -6.39 -13.07
N ALA A 142 0.47 -6.43 -12.57
CA ALA A 142 1.16 -7.68 -12.21
C ALA A 142 0.37 -8.49 -11.16
N LEU A 143 -0.20 -7.82 -10.15
CA LEU A 143 -1.12 -8.46 -9.20
C LEU A 143 -2.35 -9.05 -9.91
N LYS A 144 -3.04 -8.27 -10.76
CA LYS A 144 -4.23 -8.75 -11.50
C LYS A 144 -3.93 -9.98 -12.34
N ASP A 145 -2.81 -9.99 -13.05
CA ASP A 145 -2.44 -11.07 -13.97
C ASP A 145 -2.21 -12.39 -13.21
N ARG A 146 -1.65 -12.34 -11.99
CA ARG A 146 -1.55 -13.50 -11.10
C ARG A 146 -2.90 -13.90 -10.50
N MET A 147 -3.61 -12.95 -9.89
CA MET A 147 -4.88 -13.22 -9.19
C MET A 147 -5.97 -13.75 -10.12
N ALA A 148 -5.95 -13.40 -11.42
CA ALA A 148 -6.91 -13.87 -12.41
C ALA A 148 -6.89 -15.39 -12.67
N THR A 149 -5.85 -16.10 -12.22
CA THR A 149 -5.73 -17.56 -12.31
C THR A 149 -5.96 -18.27 -10.98
N PHE A 150 -6.11 -17.51 -9.89
CA PHE A 150 -6.24 -18.06 -8.55
C PHE A 150 -7.73 -18.30 -8.22
N PRO A 151 -8.14 -19.53 -7.87
CA PRO A 151 -9.55 -19.85 -7.67
C PRO A 151 -10.11 -19.23 -6.39
N ARG A 152 -11.40 -18.89 -6.43
CA ARG A 152 -12.16 -18.55 -5.22
C ARG A 152 -12.17 -19.73 -4.25
N PHE A 153 -12.17 -19.43 -2.95
CA PHE A 153 -12.18 -20.45 -1.90
C PHE A 153 -12.98 -20.01 -0.68
N PHE A 154 -13.46 -20.98 0.09
CA PHE A 154 -14.05 -20.74 1.40
C PHE A 154 -12.98 -20.80 2.49
N PHE A 155 -13.12 -19.95 3.49
CA PHE A 155 -12.31 -19.98 4.71
C PHE A 155 -13.18 -19.73 5.93
N THR A 156 -12.70 -20.12 7.11
CA THR A 156 -13.40 -19.92 8.38
C THR A 156 -12.48 -19.17 9.35
N ALA A 157 -12.98 -18.08 9.92
CA ALA A 157 -12.25 -17.26 10.88
C ALA A 157 -13.04 -17.18 12.21
N ASN A 158 -12.83 -18.16 13.08
CA ASN A 158 -13.63 -18.36 14.30
C ASN A 158 -12.81 -18.43 15.60
N ARG A 159 -11.49 -18.22 15.54
CA ARG A 159 -10.62 -18.29 16.71
C ARG A 159 -10.18 -16.91 17.14
N VAL A 160 -10.66 -16.43 18.29
CA VAL A 160 -10.26 -15.12 18.83
C VAL A 160 -8.78 -15.16 19.18
N LYS A 161 -8.03 -14.14 18.75
CA LYS A 161 -6.62 -13.97 19.03
C LYS A 161 -6.28 -12.48 19.16
N ILE A 162 -5.33 -12.18 20.05
CA ILE A 162 -4.84 -10.82 20.28
C ILE A 162 -3.56 -10.61 19.47
N TYR A 163 -3.51 -9.51 18.72
CA TYR A 163 -2.39 -9.16 17.87
C TYR A 163 -1.82 -7.80 18.30
N THR A 164 -0.53 -7.60 18.07
CA THR A 164 0.11 -6.28 18.15
C THR A 164 0.87 -6.01 16.86
N ASN A 165 0.96 -4.74 16.44
CA ASN A 165 1.93 -4.40 15.41
C ASN A 165 3.37 -4.59 15.93
N GLN A 166 4.34 -4.65 15.02
CA GLN A 166 5.75 -4.93 15.34
C GLN A 166 6.34 -3.96 16.39
N GLU A 167 5.94 -2.68 16.34
CA GLU A 167 6.34 -1.63 17.30
C GLU A 167 5.63 -1.71 18.66
N LYS A 168 4.58 -2.54 18.79
CA LYS A 168 3.65 -2.59 19.94
C LYS A 168 2.98 -1.25 20.29
N THR A 169 2.90 -0.35 19.31
CA THR A 169 2.16 0.92 19.40
C THR A 169 0.65 0.74 19.26
N ARG A 170 0.19 -0.46 18.88
CA ARG A 170 -1.23 -0.85 18.71
C ARG A 170 -1.48 -2.29 19.12
N THR A 171 -2.66 -2.54 19.65
CA THR A 171 -3.21 -3.88 19.90
C THR A 171 -4.52 -4.05 19.16
N PHE A 172 -4.76 -5.24 18.61
CA PHE A 172 -5.95 -5.62 17.86
C PHE A 172 -6.57 -6.89 18.47
N VAL A 173 -7.89 -6.93 18.52
CA VAL A 173 -8.68 -8.16 18.71
C VAL A 173 -9.08 -8.63 17.32
N GLY A 174 -8.81 -9.89 16.97
CA GLY A 174 -9.15 -10.43 15.67
C GLY A 174 -9.52 -11.91 15.69
N LEU A 175 -10.15 -12.35 14.60
CA LEU A 175 -10.51 -13.75 14.37
C LEU A 175 -9.48 -14.39 13.42
N GLU A 176 -8.70 -15.32 13.95
CA GLU A 176 -7.71 -16.13 13.24
C GLU A 176 -8.39 -17.14 12.29
N VAL A 177 -7.84 -17.28 11.09
CA VAL A 177 -8.29 -18.26 10.10
C VAL A 177 -7.88 -19.67 10.55
N THR A 178 -8.88 -20.55 10.69
CA THR A 178 -8.70 -21.96 11.09
C THR A 178 -8.82 -22.92 9.91
N SER A 179 -9.79 -22.67 9.02
CA SER A 179 -9.97 -23.37 7.74
C SER A 179 -9.70 -22.41 6.58
N GLY A 180 -9.09 -22.88 5.49
CA GLY A 180 -8.67 -22.03 4.36
C GLY A 180 -7.25 -21.45 4.47
N HIS A 181 -6.51 -21.75 5.54
CA HIS A 181 -5.16 -21.22 5.78
C HIS A 181 -4.17 -21.56 4.65
N ALA A 182 -4.20 -22.78 4.12
CA ALA A 182 -3.31 -23.18 3.03
C ALA A 182 -3.53 -22.35 1.76
N GLN A 183 -4.79 -22.08 1.41
CA GLN A 183 -5.15 -21.23 0.28
C GLN A 183 -4.67 -19.79 0.48
N PHE A 184 -4.66 -19.27 1.71
CA PHE A 184 -4.04 -17.97 2.00
C PHE A 184 -2.51 -17.99 1.88
N LEU A 185 -1.83 -19.09 2.22
CA LEU A 185 -0.38 -19.24 1.98
C LEU A 185 -0.06 -19.24 0.48
N ASP A 186 -0.82 -19.99 -0.33
CA ASP A 186 -0.66 -20.04 -1.78
C ASP A 186 -0.92 -18.65 -2.39
N LEU A 187 -1.96 -17.95 -1.92
CA LEU A 187 -2.32 -16.60 -2.37
C LEU A 187 -1.24 -15.56 -1.99
N VAL A 188 -0.69 -15.65 -0.78
CA VAL A 188 0.47 -14.84 -0.37
C VAL A 188 1.69 -15.17 -1.23
N SER A 189 1.94 -16.42 -1.59
CA SER A 189 3.07 -16.77 -2.46
C SER A 189 3.02 -16.07 -3.82
N GLU A 190 1.82 -15.92 -4.40
CA GLU A 190 1.66 -15.14 -5.64
C GLU A 190 1.76 -13.62 -5.42
N VAL A 191 1.31 -13.10 -4.28
CA VAL A 191 1.48 -11.67 -3.92
C VAL A 191 2.95 -11.34 -3.66
N ASP A 192 3.68 -12.20 -2.95
CA ASP A 192 5.09 -12.02 -2.61
C ASP A 192 5.98 -12.00 -3.85
N ARG A 193 5.67 -12.79 -4.88
CA ARG A 193 6.36 -12.68 -6.19
C ARG A 193 6.22 -11.29 -6.82
N VAL A 194 5.07 -10.63 -6.67
CA VAL A 194 4.88 -9.25 -7.15
C VAL A 194 5.54 -8.24 -6.21
N MET A 195 5.69 -8.55 -4.93
CA MET A 195 6.51 -7.73 -4.02
C MET A 195 7.99 -7.78 -4.43
N GLU A 196 8.52 -8.97 -4.68
CA GLU A 196 9.89 -9.19 -5.16
C GLU A 196 10.16 -8.52 -6.52
N GLU A 197 9.23 -8.61 -7.48
CA GLU A 197 9.32 -7.92 -8.79
C GLU A 197 9.45 -6.38 -8.69
N PHE A 198 9.06 -5.79 -7.56
CA PHE A 198 9.04 -4.34 -7.32
C PHE A 198 10.00 -3.90 -6.20
N ASP A 199 10.92 -4.78 -5.77
CA ASP A 199 11.87 -4.56 -4.65
C ASP A 199 11.17 -4.21 -3.30
N LEU A 200 9.99 -4.78 -3.05
CA LEU A 200 9.16 -4.55 -1.86
C LEU A 200 9.30 -5.71 -0.85
N THR A 201 9.10 -5.41 0.43
CA THR A 201 9.12 -6.42 1.49
C THR A 201 7.97 -7.42 1.34
N THR A 202 8.32 -8.71 1.32
CA THR A 202 7.39 -9.84 1.35
C THR A 202 6.64 -9.96 2.68
N PHE A 203 5.71 -10.92 2.77
CA PHE A 203 4.89 -11.12 3.97
C PHE A 203 5.69 -11.68 5.18
N TYR A 204 5.00 -11.82 6.31
CA TYR A 204 5.64 -12.28 7.56
C TYR A 204 6.06 -13.75 7.47
N GLN A 205 7.23 -14.08 8.03
CA GLN A 205 7.79 -15.45 8.00
C GLN A 205 6.91 -16.51 8.70
N ASP A 206 6.14 -16.10 9.72
CA ASP A 206 5.14 -16.92 10.41
C ASP A 206 3.77 -16.23 10.24
N PRO A 207 3.06 -16.49 9.13
CA PRO A 207 1.86 -15.75 8.76
C PRO A 207 0.64 -16.20 9.56
N SER A 208 0.01 -15.27 10.28
CA SER A 208 -1.25 -15.51 11.01
C SER A 208 -2.37 -14.68 10.36
N PHE A 209 -3.07 -15.28 9.40
CA PHE A 209 -4.21 -14.66 8.73
C PHE A 209 -5.37 -14.45 9.69
N HIS A 210 -5.92 -13.24 9.71
CA HIS A 210 -7.00 -12.88 10.62
C HIS A 210 -7.82 -11.69 10.10
N VAL A 211 -9.07 -11.63 10.56
CA VAL A 211 -9.93 -10.45 10.45
C VAL A 211 -9.78 -9.63 11.72
N SER A 212 -9.29 -8.39 11.62
CA SER A 212 -9.28 -7.47 12.78
C SER A 212 -10.70 -6.97 13.06
N LEU A 213 -11.18 -7.15 14.30
CA LEU A 213 -12.50 -6.70 14.77
C LEU A 213 -12.46 -5.32 15.42
N ALA A 214 -11.48 -5.12 16.30
CA ALA A 214 -11.33 -3.90 17.10
C ALA A 214 -9.85 -3.66 17.40
N TRP A 215 -9.49 -2.41 17.71
CA TRP A 215 -8.11 -2.01 17.97
C TRP A 215 -8.00 -0.91 19.03
N CYS A 216 -6.83 -0.76 19.64
CA CYS A 216 -6.51 0.37 20.51
C CYS A 216 -5.03 0.77 20.43
N VAL A 217 -4.73 1.97 20.94
CA VAL A 217 -3.35 2.46 21.08
C VAL A 217 -2.64 1.79 22.27
N GLY A 218 -1.36 1.48 22.08
CA GLY A 218 -0.45 0.83 23.03
C GLY A 218 -0.56 -0.70 23.05
N ASP A 219 0.32 -1.32 23.85
CA ASP A 219 0.27 -2.75 24.16
C ASP A 219 -0.80 -3.01 25.23
N ALA A 220 -1.87 -3.70 24.83
CA ALA A 220 -3.00 -4.08 25.66
C ALA A 220 -3.14 -5.61 25.77
N ARG A 221 -2.08 -6.37 25.45
CA ARG A 221 -2.09 -7.83 25.54
C ARG A 221 -2.38 -8.33 26.96
N LEU A 222 -1.71 -7.78 27.97
CA LEU A 222 -1.88 -8.22 29.37
C LEU A 222 -3.34 -8.24 29.89
N PRO A 223 -4.19 -7.20 29.67
CA PRO A 223 -5.60 -7.26 30.06
C PRO A 223 -6.51 -8.05 29.11
N LEU A 224 -6.14 -8.25 27.84
CA LEU A 224 -6.96 -8.94 26.84
C LEU A 224 -6.66 -10.45 26.76
N GLU A 225 -5.42 -10.86 27.00
CA GLU A 225 -5.03 -12.27 27.07
C GLU A 225 -5.57 -12.95 28.35
N GLY A 226 -5.60 -14.28 28.36
CA GLY A 226 -6.05 -15.05 29.52
C GLY A 226 -7.57 -15.07 29.67
N ARG A 227 -8.12 -14.27 30.60
CA ARG A 227 -9.56 -14.34 30.95
C ARG A 227 -10.44 -13.73 29.86
N CYS A 228 -10.15 -12.49 29.45
CA CYS A 228 -10.93 -11.79 28.42
C CYS A 228 -10.95 -12.60 27.11
N LEU A 229 -9.78 -13.06 26.63
CA LEU A 229 -9.67 -13.92 25.45
C LEU A 229 -10.54 -15.19 25.51
N ARG A 230 -10.61 -15.85 26.68
CA ARG A 230 -11.46 -17.03 26.86
C ARG A 230 -12.95 -16.68 26.85
N GLU A 231 -13.34 -15.60 27.52
CA GLU A 231 -14.74 -15.15 27.53
C GLU A 231 -15.18 -14.70 26.12
N LEU A 232 -14.31 -14.04 25.34
CA LEU A 232 -14.56 -13.70 23.94
C LEU A 232 -14.66 -14.95 23.05
N GLN A 233 -13.80 -15.96 23.25
CA GLN A 233 -13.92 -17.23 22.51
C GLN A 233 -15.23 -17.94 22.84
N ASN A 234 -15.64 -17.97 24.11
CA ASN A 234 -16.94 -18.54 24.49
C ASN A 234 -18.11 -17.82 23.79
N ILE A 235 -18.08 -16.49 23.67
CA ILE A 235 -19.12 -15.73 22.93
C ILE A 235 -19.15 -16.14 21.44
N VAL A 236 -18.00 -16.41 20.83
CA VAL A 236 -17.92 -16.90 19.44
C VAL A 236 -18.41 -18.35 19.32
N ASP A 237 -18.07 -19.21 20.29
CA ASP A 237 -18.43 -20.64 20.30
C ASP A 237 -19.93 -20.86 20.64
N GLU A 238 -20.55 -19.95 21.41
CA GLU A 238 -21.96 -19.97 21.81
C GLU A 238 -22.88 -19.15 20.86
N PHE A 239 -22.33 -18.46 19.86
CA PHE A 239 -23.13 -17.76 18.84
C PHE A 239 -23.94 -18.76 17.99
N GLU A 240 -25.13 -18.37 17.54
CA GLU A 240 -25.97 -19.25 16.70
C GLU A 240 -25.33 -19.43 15.30
N ASP A 241 -25.26 -20.68 14.82
CA ASP A 241 -24.65 -21.10 13.55
C ASP A 241 -23.29 -20.42 13.20
N PRO A 242 -22.24 -20.57 14.03
CA PRO A 242 -20.98 -19.86 13.84
C PRO A 242 -20.22 -20.34 12.58
N GLU A 243 -20.48 -21.57 12.12
CA GLU A 243 -19.97 -22.06 10.83
C GLU A 243 -20.61 -21.39 9.61
N MET A 244 -21.79 -20.78 9.74
CA MET A 244 -22.42 -20.00 8.66
C MET A 244 -21.92 -18.55 8.68
N VAL A 245 -21.88 -17.95 9.87
CA VAL A 245 -21.57 -16.53 10.09
C VAL A 245 -20.09 -16.20 9.87
N LEU A 246 -19.21 -17.14 10.23
CA LEU A 246 -17.74 -16.96 10.21
C LEU A 246 -17.05 -17.68 9.05
N ARG A 247 -17.85 -18.29 8.16
CA ARG A 247 -17.37 -18.86 6.90
C ARG A 247 -17.60 -17.87 5.78
N ALA A 248 -16.51 -17.28 5.30
CA ALA A 248 -16.54 -16.33 4.21
C ALA A 248 -16.02 -16.95 2.90
N HIS A 249 -16.37 -16.30 1.79
CA HIS A 249 -15.92 -16.65 0.45
C HIS A 249 -14.89 -15.60 -0.03
N ALA A 250 -13.68 -16.03 -0.35
CA ALA A 250 -12.67 -15.18 -0.95
C ALA A 250 -13.02 -14.96 -2.43
N GLU A 251 -13.70 -13.84 -2.72
CA GLU A 251 -14.19 -13.47 -4.06
C GLU A 251 -13.19 -12.64 -4.87
N GLN A 252 -12.36 -11.85 -4.19
CA GLN A 252 -11.49 -10.83 -4.78
C GLN A 252 -10.29 -10.54 -3.87
N VAL A 253 -9.20 -10.07 -4.45
CA VAL A 253 -8.14 -9.35 -3.73
C VAL A 253 -8.32 -7.85 -3.97
N ARG A 254 -7.87 -7.02 -3.02
CA ARG A 254 -7.87 -5.57 -3.12
C ARG A 254 -6.50 -5.02 -2.77
N CYS A 255 -5.99 -4.15 -3.64
CA CYS A 255 -4.81 -3.34 -3.37
C CYS A 255 -5.27 -1.91 -3.03
N LYS A 256 -4.90 -1.41 -1.86
CA LYS A 256 -5.01 0.01 -1.51
C LYS A 256 -3.64 0.65 -1.69
N SER A 257 -3.56 1.77 -2.42
CA SER A 257 -2.35 2.59 -2.51
C SER A 257 -2.72 4.05 -2.25
N GLY A 258 -2.28 4.58 -1.10
CA GLY A 258 -2.72 5.88 -0.59
C GLY A 258 -4.25 5.98 -0.45
N ASN A 259 -4.87 6.86 -1.24
CA ASN A 259 -6.33 7.01 -1.33
C ASN A 259 -6.98 6.23 -2.49
N LYS A 260 -6.20 5.48 -3.28
CA LYS A 260 -6.70 4.67 -4.41
C LYS A 260 -6.95 3.23 -3.98
N PHE A 261 -7.99 2.63 -4.55
CA PHE A 261 -8.36 1.24 -4.33
C PHE A 261 -8.50 0.52 -5.66
N PHE A 262 -7.96 -0.69 -5.75
CA PHE A 262 -7.98 -1.52 -6.94
C PHE A 262 -8.44 -2.93 -6.56
N SER A 263 -9.61 -3.35 -7.05
CA SER A 263 -10.07 -4.74 -6.92
C SER A 263 -9.60 -5.60 -8.09
N MET A 264 -9.34 -6.88 -7.79
CA MET A 264 -9.05 -7.93 -8.76
C MET A 264 -9.81 -9.19 -8.35
N PRO A 265 -10.79 -9.66 -9.15
CA PRO A 265 -11.59 -10.83 -8.80
C PRO A 265 -10.74 -12.11 -8.88
N LEU A 266 -11.08 -13.08 -8.03
CA LEU A 266 -10.59 -14.45 -8.09
C LEU A 266 -11.49 -15.28 -9.03
N GLN A 267 -10.93 -16.36 -9.57
CA GLN A 267 -11.55 -17.22 -10.60
C GLN A 267 -12.69 -18.10 -10.05
#